data_AF-A0A6V7TZG9-F1
#
_entry.id   AF-A0A6V7TZG9-F1
#
_cell.length_a   1.000
_cell.length_b   1.000
_cell.length_c   1.000
_cell.angle_alpha   90.00
_cell.angle_beta   90.00
_cell.angle_gamma   90.00
#
_symmetry.space_group_name_H-M   'P 1'
#
loop_
_entity.id
_entity.type
_entity.pdbx_description
1 polymer ?
#
loop_
_entity_poly.entity_id
_entity_poly.type
_entity_poly.pdbx_seq_one_letter_code
_entity_poly.pdbx_strand_id
1 'polypeptide(L)'
;MHSINQKIILIFSSIISLLPSFIYSSNKTTDMPLEDKLIILCSDAPNKQLRIFCEQLHKSDIIARKYLEVAALRLEPKSAQECFNFLCMCKYFRGKVKKGICILPNGSHLKKSVRKEFRMLSDKEREKFNKILRIMKETGDYDRFAKQHRRVVVEGGAHSGPAFLLWHREFLKRFEITMRLYDPSISLPYWDSVLDSRIPKSADSYLFSNELFGETDNNQSVINGPYSPWRTLEGNQFITRSVGESGSCLKQKDIDTIMNKNGILNCLGYSTPKDVNL
;
A
#
# COMPACT_ATOMS: atom_id res chain seq x y z
N MET A 1 26.35 18.95 -1.54
CA MET A 1 25.12 19.69 -1.23
C MET A 1 24.17 19.56 -2.41
N HIS A 2 22.99 18.98 -2.18
CA HIS A 2 21.78 19.02 -3.00
C HIS A 2 21.83 18.47 -4.45
N SER A 3 21.57 17.17 -4.58
CA SER A 3 20.65 16.64 -5.61
C SER A 3 20.23 15.22 -5.22
N ILE A 4 19.41 15.11 -4.17
CA ILE A 4 18.66 13.87 -3.91
C ILE A 4 17.32 14.08 -4.60
N ASN A 5 17.14 13.41 -5.73
CA ASN A 5 15.96 13.45 -6.61
C ASN A 5 14.65 13.46 -5.81
N GLN A 6 14.12 14.67 -5.61
CA GLN A 6 12.76 14.94 -5.15
C GLN A 6 11.84 14.94 -6.37
N LYS A 7 11.59 13.79 -6.98
CA LYS A 7 10.49 13.63 -7.95
C LYS A 7 9.94 12.21 -7.81
N ILE A 8 8.62 12.09 -7.98
CA ILE A 8 7.79 10.87 -7.85
C ILE A 8 7.23 10.65 -6.44
N ILE A 9 6.31 11.54 -6.03
CA ILE A 9 5.11 11.10 -5.30
C ILE A 9 4.10 10.78 -6.39
N LEU A 10 4.17 9.59 -6.94
CA LEU A 10 3.08 8.84 -7.55
C LEU A 10 3.64 7.46 -7.87
N ILE A 11 3.06 6.45 -7.24
CA ILE A 11 3.32 5.02 -7.41
C ILE A 11 4.56 4.48 -6.67
N PHE A 12 4.34 4.13 -5.41
CA PHE A 12 4.96 2.93 -4.84
C PHE A 12 3.87 2.04 -4.24
N SER A 13 3.18 1.31 -5.13
CA SER A 13 2.41 0.12 -4.72
C SER A 13 2.98 -1.17 -5.31
N SER A 14 3.98 -1.11 -6.20
CA SER A 14 4.44 -2.27 -6.95
C SER A 14 5.24 -3.30 -6.14
N ILE A 15 5.65 -2.98 -4.90
CA ILE A 15 6.40 -3.90 -4.04
C ILE A 15 5.55 -4.46 -2.88
N ILE A 16 4.35 -3.92 -2.63
CA ILE A 16 3.51 -4.36 -1.50
C ILE A 16 2.39 -5.31 -1.92
N SER A 17 2.12 -5.46 -3.23
CA SER A 17 1.13 -6.41 -3.76
C SER A 17 1.60 -7.87 -3.85
N LEU A 18 2.85 -8.19 -3.47
CA LEU A 18 3.41 -9.55 -3.62
C LEU A 18 3.62 -10.32 -2.31
N LEU A 19 3.18 -9.78 -1.17
CA LEU A 19 2.86 -10.68 -0.06
C LEU A 19 1.50 -11.29 -0.37
N PRO A 20 1.37 -12.63 -0.45
CA PRO A 20 0.14 -13.29 -0.82
C PRO A 20 -1.02 -12.63 -0.11
N SER A 21 -1.96 -12.14 -0.92
CA SER A 21 -3.32 -11.94 -0.45
C SER A 21 -3.80 -13.32 -0.05
N PHE A 22 -3.59 -13.71 1.22
CA PHE A 22 -4.22 -14.89 1.77
C PHE A 22 -5.72 -14.61 1.78
N ILE A 23 -6.34 -15.03 0.67
CA ILE A 23 -7.74 -15.32 0.55
C ILE A 23 -8.03 -16.34 1.65
N TYR A 24 -8.83 -15.96 2.65
CA TYR A 24 -9.81 -16.93 3.13
C TYR A 24 -11.06 -16.23 3.66
N SER A 25 -12.11 -16.38 2.87
CA SER A 25 -13.48 -16.48 3.37
C SER A 25 -13.65 -17.89 3.92
N SER A 26 -13.82 -18.04 5.24
CA SER A 26 -14.95 -18.78 5.83
C SER A 26 -14.78 -18.93 7.34
N ASN A 27 -15.91 -18.89 8.02
CA ASN A 27 -16.15 -18.96 9.47
C ASN A 27 -15.72 -20.28 10.15
N LYS A 28 -14.69 -21.00 9.68
CA LYS A 28 -14.27 -22.29 10.26
C LYS A 28 -12.95 -22.27 11.04
N THR A 29 -12.19 -21.18 11.02
CA THR A 29 -10.85 -21.12 11.62
C THR A 29 -10.79 -20.45 12.98
N THR A 30 -11.91 -20.11 13.62
CA THR A 30 -11.89 -19.44 14.94
C THR A 30 -11.50 -20.39 16.07
N ASP A 31 -11.90 -21.67 16.04
CA ASP A 31 -11.77 -22.59 17.20
C ASP A 31 -10.64 -23.63 17.10
N MET A 32 -9.77 -23.52 16.10
CA MET A 32 -8.67 -24.48 15.90
C MET A 32 -7.45 -24.15 16.79
N PRO A 33 -6.67 -25.12 17.28
CA PRO A 33 -5.38 -24.86 17.93
C PRO A 33 -4.43 -24.05 17.05
N LEU A 34 -3.55 -23.26 17.67
CA LEU A 34 -2.65 -22.37 16.94
C LEU A 34 -1.72 -23.13 15.99
N GLU A 35 -1.11 -24.22 16.45
CA GLU A 35 -0.28 -25.10 15.64
C GLU A 35 -0.99 -25.57 14.36
N ASP A 36 -2.27 -25.95 14.44
CA ASP A 36 -3.03 -26.42 13.28
C ASP A 36 -3.38 -25.28 12.31
N LYS A 37 -3.68 -24.08 12.83
CA LYS A 37 -3.87 -22.88 11.97
C LYS A 37 -2.60 -22.53 11.22
N LEU A 38 -1.44 -22.63 11.88
CA LEU A 38 -0.16 -22.32 11.29
C LEU A 38 0.22 -23.32 10.18
N ILE A 39 -0.09 -24.61 10.38
CA ILE A 39 0.09 -25.65 9.37
C ILE A 39 -0.69 -25.32 8.09
N ILE A 40 -1.94 -24.88 8.23
CA ILE A 40 -2.78 -24.49 7.09
C ILE A 40 -2.27 -23.20 6.45
N LEU A 41 -2.02 -22.15 7.25
CA LEU A 41 -1.60 -20.83 6.77
C LEU A 41 -0.26 -20.85 6.02
N CYS A 42 0.65 -21.73 6.42
CA CYS A 42 1.99 -21.84 5.85
C CYS A 42 2.17 -23.08 4.97
N SER A 43 1.07 -23.77 4.60
CA SER A 43 1.11 -25.01 3.82
C SER A 43 1.70 -24.82 2.41
N ASP A 44 1.44 -23.66 1.80
CA ASP A 44 1.91 -23.31 0.45
C ASP A 44 3.38 -22.81 0.41
N ALA A 45 4.09 -22.81 1.55
CA ALA A 45 5.47 -22.37 1.61
C ALA A 45 6.38 -23.31 0.79
N PRO A 46 7.20 -22.80 -0.14
CA PRO A 46 7.87 -23.61 -1.16
C PRO A 46 9.04 -24.45 -0.63
N ASN A 47 9.50 -24.19 0.60
CA ASN A 47 10.49 -25.01 1.28
C ASN A 47 10.35 -24.94 2.81
N LYS A 48 11.04 -25.85 3.50
CA LYS A 48 11.00 -25.99 4.96
C LYS A 48 11.43 -24.71 5.69
N GLN A 49 12.42 -23.99 5.18
CA GLN A 49 12.95 -22.77 5.79
C GLN A 49 11.91 -21.63 5.73
N LEU A 50 11.28 -21.42 4.57
CA LEU A 50 10.22 -20.43 4.39
C LEU A 50 8.96 -20.80 5.17
N ARG A 51 8.68 -22.10 5.34
CA ARG A 51 7.60 -22.56 6.21
C ARG A 51 7.85 -22.19 7.66
N ILE A 52 9.05 -22.50 8.20
CA ILE A 52 9.45 -22.10 9.56
C ILE A 52 9.35 -20.58 9.72
N PHE A 53 9.82 -19.82 8.72
CA PHE A 53 9.76 -18.36 8.77
C PHE A 53 8.31 -17.84 8.77
N CYS A 54 7.44 -18.39 7.92
CA CYS A 54 6.01 -18.09 7.89
C CYS A 54 5.37 -18.37 9.26
N GLU A 55 5.66 -19.54 9.85
CA GLU A 55 5.15 -19.93 11.17
C GLU A 55 5.63 -18.97 12.26
N GLN A 56 6.92 -18.60 12.27
CA GLN A 56 7.48 -17.63 13.22
C GLN A 56 6.84 -16.24 13.06
N LEU A 57 6.67 -15.76 11.83
CA LEU A 57 6.01 -14.48 11.57
C LEU A 57 4.58 -14.46 12.09
N HIS A 58 3.81 -15.53 11.87
CA HIS A 58 2.45 -15.62 12.38
C HIS A 58 2.41 -15.73 13.91
N LYS A 59 3.34 -16.47 14.52
CA LYS A 59 3.49 -16.50 16.00
C LYS A 59 3.79 -15.11 16.54
N SER A 60 4.75 -14.39 15.95
CA SER A 60 5.07 -13.01 16.32
C SER A 60 3.90 -12.06 16.12
N ASP A 61 3.14 -12.18 15.02
CA ASP A 61 1.92 -11.38 14.77
C ASP A 61 0.86 -11.62 15.83
N ILE A 62 0.64 -12.88 16.23
CA ILE A 62 -0.35 -13.23 17.26
C ILE A 62 0.07 -12.69 18.63
N ILE A 63 1.35 -12.84 18.99
CA ILE A 63 1.90 -12.28 20.23
C ILE A 63 1.76 -10.76 20.22
N ALA A 64 2.17 -10.11 19.13
CA ALA A 64 2.05 -8.66 18.96
C ALA A 64 0.59 -8.20 19.06
N ARG A 65 -0.37 -8.94 18.47
CA ARG A 65 -1.80 -8.64 18.59
C ARG A 65 -2.31 -8.77 20.00
N LYS A 66 -1.86 -9.77 20.78
CA LYS A 66 -2.23 -9.89 22.20
C LYS A 66 -1.76 -8.68 23.01
N TYR A 67 -0.53 -8.22 22.77
CA TYR A 67 -0.03 -6.96 23.36
C TYR A 67 -0.85 -5.75 22.90
N LEU A 68 -1.20 -5.69 21.62
CA LEU A 68 -2.02 -4.61 21.06
C LEU A 68 -3.46 -4.65 21.56
N GLU A 69 -4.04 -5.81 21.86
CA GLU A 69 -5.37 -5.93 22.47
C GLU A 69 -5.36 -5.36 23.89
N VAL A 70 -4.34 -5.71 24.69
CA VAL A 70 -4.15 -5.14 26.03
C VAL A 70 -3.90 -3.62 25.96
N ALA A 71 -3.11 -3.15 24.99
CA ALA A 71 -2.91 -1.73 24.77
C ALA A 71 -4.19 -1.03 24.28
N ALA A 72 -4.93 -1.65 23.35
CA ALA A 72 -6.17 -1.12 22.78
C ALA A 72 -7.31 -1.03 23.81
N LEU A 73 -7.34 -1.90 24.82
CA LEU A 73 -8.26 -1.79 25.95
C LEU A 73 -8.02 -0.51 26.79
N ARG A 74 -6.81 0.07 26.72
CA ARG A 74 -6.45 1.32 27.40
C ARG A 74 -6.43 2.54 26.48
N LEU A 75 -6.55 2.34 25.18
CA LEU A 75 -6.56 3.43 24.20
C LEU A 75 -8.01 3.86 24.00
N GLU A 76 -8.31 5.11 24.34
CA GLU A 76 -9.47 5.81 23.81
C GLU A 76 -9.08 6.43 22.48
N PRO A 77 -9.28 5.73 21.34
CA PRO A 77 -8.89 6.27 20.05
C PRO A 77 -9.62 7.59 19.85
N LYS A 78 -8.88 8.63 19.42
CA LYS A 78 -9.42 9.95 19.04
C LYS A 78 -9.75 10.04 17.56
N SER A 79 -9.13 9.17 16.75
CA SER A 79 -9.38 9.08 15.31
C SER A 79 -9.43 7.62 14.83
N ALA A 80 -9.96 7.41 13.62
CA ALA A 80 -9.92 6.10 12.96
C ALA A 80 -8.48 5.59 12.73
N GLN A 81 -7.51 6.50 12.70
CA GLN A 81 -6.10 6.20 12.49
C GLN A 81 -5.45 5.54 13.71
N GLU A 82 -6.06 5.63 14.90
CA GLU A 82 -5.59 4.97 16.11
C GLU A 82 -6.19 3.57 16.30
N CYS A 83 -7.15 3.19 15.46
CA CYS A 83 -7.79 1.88 15.57
C CYS A 83 -6.98 0.75 14.92
N PHE A 84 -7.06 -0.44 15.54
CA PHE A 84 -6.39 -1.66 15.07
C PHE A 84 -7.35 -2.73 14.53
N ASN A 85 -8.66 -2.59 14.76
CA ASN A 85 -9.68 -3.55 14.31
C ASN A 85 -10.96 -2.84 13.83
N PHE A 86 -11.83 -3.57 13.11
CA PHE A 86 -13.07 -3.01 12.55
C PHE A 86 -14.09 -2.53 13.61
N LEU A 87 -14.08 -3.13 14.81
CA LEU A 87 -14.98 -2.76 15.89
C LEU A 87 -14.67 -1.36 16.42
N CYS A 88 -13.39 -1.09 16.68
CA CYS A 88 -12.88 0.23 17.04
C CYS A 88 -13.21 1.27 15.97
N MET A 89 -13.01 0.91 14.70
CA MET A 89 -13.23 1.81 13.57
C MET A 89 -14.71 2.16 13.37
N CYS A 90 -15.61 1.30 13.82
CA CYS A 90 -17.02 1.37 13.46
C CYS A 90 -17.65 2.75 13.73
N LYS A 91 -17.34 3.35 14.88
CA LYS A 91 -17.84 4.68 15.24
C LYS A 91 -17.44 5.77 14.24
N TYR A 92 -16.21 5.71 13.71
CA TYR A 92 -15.69 6.68 12.75
C TYR A 92 -16.28 6.51 11.36
N PHE A 93 -16.72 5.30 11.04
CA PHE A 93 -17.44 4.97 9.82
C PHE A 93 -18.95 5.23 9.93
N ARG A 94 -19.40 5.90 11.00
CA ARG A 94 -20.81 6.12 11.34
C ARG A 94 -21.61 4.81 11.43
N GLY A 95 -20.91 3.70 11.68
CA GLY A 95 -21.51 2.39 11.79
C GLY A 95 -21.96 2.08 13.22
N LYS A 96 -22.74 1.01 13.35
CA LYS A 96 -23.16 0.45 14.64
C LYS A 96 -22.67 -0.98 14.76
N VAL A 97 -22.11 -1.31 15.91
CA VAL A 97 -21.69 -2.69 16.21
C VAL A 97 -22.91 -3.51 16.58
N LYS A 98 -23.18 -4.61 15.87
CA LYS A 98 -24.19 -5.62 16.21
C LYS A 98 -23.57 -7.00 16.12
N LYS A 99 -23.71 -7.82 17.18
CA LYS A 99 -23.16 -9.19 17.24
C LYS A 99 -21.68 -9.29 16.81
N GLY A 100 -20.83 -8.35 17.24
CA GLY A 100 -19.41 -8.36 16.90
C GLY A 100 -19.08 -7.95 15.45
N ILE A 101 -20.04 -7.39 14.71
CA ILE A 101 -19.85 -6.91 13.33
C ILE A 101 -20.19 -5.42 13.26
N CYS A 102 -19.38 -4.65 12.54
CA CYS A 102 -19.70 -3.26 12.25
C CYS A 102 -20.64 -3.16 11.03
N ILE A 103 -21.83 -2.63 11.25
CA ILE A 103 -22.85 -2.38 10.22
C ILE A 103 -22.83 -0.89 9.87
N LEU A 104 -22.60 -0.57 8.60
CA LEU A 104 -22.53 0.78 8.05
C LEU A 104 -23.94 1.38 7.84
N PRO A 105 -24.06 2.71 7.66
CA PRO A 105 -25.37 3.35 7.46
C PRO A 105 -26.19 2.79 6.30
N ASN A 106 -25.52 2.29 5.25
CA ASN A 106 -26.16 1.67 4.09
C ASN A 106 -26.52 0.19 4.30
N GLY A 107 -26.41 -0.33 5.52
CA GLY A 107 -26.68 -1.73 5.87
C GLY A 107 -25.54 -2.71 5.54
N SER A 108 -24.50 -2.28 4.82
CA SER A 108 -23.37 -3.14 4.48
C SER A 108 -22.42 -3.34 5.68
N HIS A 109 -21.60 -4.40 5.63
CA HIS A 109 -20.63 -4.68 6.68
C HIS A 109 -19.29 -4.03 6.39
N LEU A 110 -18.67 -3.43 7.41
CA LEU A 110 -17.27 -3.00 7.30
C LEU A 110 -16.37 -4.24 7.28
N LYS A 111 -15.75 -4.49 6.13
CA LYS A 111 -14.89 -5.66 5.88
C LYS A 111 -13.49 -5.27 5.40
N LYS A 112 -12.59 -6.24 5.32
CA LYS A 112 -11.28 -6.08 4.64
C LYS A 112 -11.50 -5.66 3.19
N SER A 113 -10.70 -4.72 2.71
CA SER A 113 -10.69 -4.33 1.30
C SER A 113 -9.93 -5.37 0.46
N VAL A 114 -10.30 -5.47 -0.81
CA VAL A 114 -9.59 -6.29 -1.80
C VAL A 114 -8.96 -5.33 -2.79
N ARG A 115 -7.63 -5.31 -2.87
CA ARG A 115 -6.88 -4.43 -3.78
C ARG A 115 -6.83 -5.08 -5.16
N LYS A 116 -7.23 -4.35 -6.20
CA LYS A 116 -7.20 -4.79 -7.59
C LYS A 116 -6.07 -4.10 -8.36
N GLU A 117 -5.62 -4.73 -9.43
CA GLU A 117 -4.75 -4.06 -10.40
C GLU A 117 -5.51 -2.85 -11.00
N PHE A 118 -4.86 -1.69 -11.09
CA PHE A 118 -5.52 -0.43 -11.46
C PHE A 118 -6.20 -0.47 -12.83
N ARG A 119 -5.61 -1.15 -13.82
CA ARG A 119 -6.18 -1.31 -15.17
C ARG A 119 -7.37 -2.27 -15.19
N MET A 120 -7.53 -3.09 -14.15
CA MET A 120 -8.67 -4.00 -13.98
C MET A 120 -9.84 -3.36 -13.22
N LEU A 121 -9.73 -2.10 -12.80
CA LEU A 121 -10.87 -1.36 -12.28
C LEU A 121 -11.83 -1.03 -13.43
N SER A 122 -13.13 -1.23 -13.19
CA SER A 122 -14.18 -0.67 -14.05
C SER A 122 -14.12 0.87 -14.04
N ASP A 123 -14.70 1.51 -15.06
CA ASP A 123 -14.70 2.96 -15.15
C ASP A 123 -15.36 3.62 -13.93
N LYS A 124 -16.44 3.02 -13.41
CA LYS A 124 -17.10 3.48 -12.17
C LYS A 124 -16.20 3.36 -10.94
N GLU A 125 -15.45 2.27 -10.82
CA GLU A 125 -14.48 2.10 -9.72
C GLU A 125 -13.34 3.11 -9.82
N ARG A 126 -12.85 3.35 -11.04
CA ARG A 126 -11.75 4.29 -11.32
C ARG A 126 -12.17 5.74 -11.10
N GLU A 127 -13.34 6.14 -11.59
CA GLU A 127 -13.92 7.47 -11.37
C GLU A 127 -14.09 7.74 -9.87
N LYS A 128 -14.64 6.75 -9.15
CA LYS A 128 -14.81 6.83 -7.70
C LYS A 128 -13.47 6.96 -6.98
N PHE A 129 -12.48 6.15 -7.36
CA PHE A 129 -11.13 6.23 -6.80
C PHE A 129 -10.51 7.63 -7.02
N ASN A 130 -10.53 8.13 -8.25
CA ASN A 130 -9.99 9.44 -8.62
C ASN A 130 -10.73 10.57 -7.89
N LYS A 131 -12.06 10.48 -7.76
CA LYS A 131 -12.87 11.44 -6.99
C LYS A 131 -12.44 11.51 -5.53
N ILE A 132 -12.22 10.36 -4.88
CA ILE A 132 -11.78 10.32 -3.47
C ILE A 132 -10.37 10.91 -3.33
N LEU A 133 -9.44 10.60 -4.24
CA LEU A 133 -8.11 11.19 -4.23
C LEU A 133 -8.14 12.71 -4.41
N ARG A 134 -8.99 13.22 -5.31
CA ARG A 134 -9.20 14.67 -5.49
C ARG A 134 -9.73 15.32 -4.21
N ILE A 135 -10.75 14.73 -3.58
CA ILE A 135 -11.28 15.23 -2.30
C ILE A 135 -10.17 15.25 -1.24
N MET A 136 -9.40 14.16 -1.10
CA MET A 136 -8.28 14.10 -0.17
C MET A 136 -7.22 15.16 -0.45
N LYS A 137 -6.98 15.49 -1.72
CA LYS A 137 -6.06 16.55 -2.12
C LYS A 137 -6.60 17.93 -1.71
N GLU A 138 -7.86 18.21 -1.99
CA GLU A 138 -8.55 19.47 -1.65
C GLU A 138 -8.66 19.69 -0.13
N THR A 139 -8.93 18.63 0.65
CA THR A 139 -9.03 18.70 2.11
C THR A 139 -7.66 18.70 2.81
N GLY A 140 -6.58 18.48 2.07
CA GLY A 140 -5.22 18.40 2.61
C GLY A 140 -4.85 17.05 3.25
N ASP A 141 -5.75 16.07 3.22
CA ASP A 141 -5.47 14.70 3.72
C ASP A 141 -4.36 14.03 2.90
N TYR A 142 -4.38 14.15 1.57
CA TYR A 142 -3.34 13.63 0.70
C TYR A 142 -1.98 14.26 1.04
N ASP A 143 -1.97 15.58 1.25
CA ASP A 143 -0.77 16.34 1.57
C ASP A 143 -0.24 16.04 2.97
N ARG A 144 -1.10 15.67 3.92
CA ARG A 144 -0.69 15.16 5.22
C ARG A 144 0.13 13.87 5.07
N PHE A 145 -0.33 12.92 4.26
CA PHE A 145 0.39 11.68 3.99
C PHE A 145 1.71 11.92 3.24
N ALA A 146 1.70 12.82 2.24
CA ALA A 146 2.91 13.22 1.53
C ALA A 146 3.96 13.85 2.48
N LYS A 147 3.53 14.74 3.39
CA LYS A 147 4.40 15.34 4.42
C LYS A 147 4.94 14.30 5.40
N GLN A 148 4.10 13.34 5.84
CA GLN A 148 4.53 12.25 6.72
C GLN A 148 5.62 11.41 6.07
N HIS A 149 5.44 11.01 4.81
CA HIS A 149 6.44 10.28 4.04
C HIS A 149 7.74 11.10 3.89
N ARG A 150 7.64 12.38 3.53
CA ARG A 150 8.81 13.27 3.40
C ARG A 150 9.64 13.36 4.68
N ARG A 151 9.01 13.43 5.85
CA ARG A 151 9.71 13.49 7.14
C ARG A 151 10.54 12.22 7.41
N VAL A 152 9.95 11.03 7.21
CA VAL A 152 10.65 9.77 7.49
C VAL A 152 11.74 9.43 6.48
N VAL A 153 11.68 9.98 5.27
CA VAL A 153 12.77 9.89 4.28
C VAL A 153 13.99 10.65 4.80
N VAL A 154 13.80 11.86 5.32
CA VAL A 154 14.89 12.67 5.90
C VAL A 154 15.48 11.99 7.13
N GLU A 155 14.66 11.30 7.92
CA GLU A 155 15.08 10.59 9.13
C GLU A 155 15.64 9.17 8.86
N GLY A 156 15.61 8.69 7.61
CA GLY A 156 16.13 7.37 7.22
C GLY A 156 15.35 6.15 7.75
N GLY A 157 14.27 6.34 8.49
CA GLY A 157 13.56 5.26 9.19
C GLY A 157 12.66 4.38 8.31
N ALA A 158 12.30 4.84 7.12
CA ALA A 158 11.35 4.16 6.24
C ALA A 158 11.98 3.54 4.98
N HIS A 159 13.25 3.80 4.70
CA HIS A 159 13.95 3.39 3.47
C HIS A 159 15.28 2.71 3.81
N SER A 160 15.83 1.94 2.86
CA SER A 160 17.20 1.38 2.95
C SER A 160 17.46 0.57 4.24
N GLY A 161 16.47 -0.22 4.66
CA GLY A 161 16.56 -1.03 5.87
C GLY A 161 15.38 -1.97 6.07
N PRO A 162 15.42 -2.80 7.12
CA PRO A 162 14.43 -3.87 7.35
C PRO A 162 13.01 -3.34 7.62
N ALA A 163 12.88 -2.08 8.02
CA ALA A 163 11.60 -1.43 8.25
C ALA A 163 10.86 -1.05 6.95
N PHE A 164 11.52 -1.05 5.78
CA PHE A 164 10.94 -0.56 4.52
C PHE A 164 9.56 -1.16 4.22
N LEU A 165 9.45 -2.49 4.19
CA LEU A 165 8.19 -3.17 3.87
C LEU A 165 7.12 -2.97 4.95
N LEU A 166 7.52 -2.99 6.22
CA LEU A 166 6.59 -2.88 7.36
C LEU A 166 6.02 -1.47 7.46
N TRP A 167 6.89 -0.46 7.35
CA TRP A 167 6.50 0.95 7.41
C TRP A 167 5.56 1.30 6.27
N HIS A 168 5.89 0.92 5.02
CA HIS A 168 5.05 1.23 3.87
C HIS A 168 3.73 0.45 3.89
N ARG A 169 3.72 -0.81 4.38
CA ARG A 169 2.47 -1.58 4.57
C ARG A 169 1.52 -0.85 5.51
N GLU A 170 2.03 -0.37 6.65
CA GLU A 170 1.22 0.38 7.61
C GLU A 170 0.81 1.76 7.05
N PHE A 171 1.71 2.47 6.38
CA PHE A 171 1.42 3.73 5.70
C PHE A 171 0.26 3.58 4.70
N LEU A 172 0.32 2.58 3.81
CA LEU A 172 -0.75 2.32 2.83
C LEU A 172 -2.06 1.88 3.51
N LYS A 173 -1.99 1.14 4.61
CA LYS A 173 -3.19 0.81 5.40
C LYS A 173 -3.82 2.09 5.95
N ARG A 174 -3.05 2.99 6.56
CA ARG A 174 -3.55 4.27 7.11
C ARG A 174 -4.12 5.19 6.02
N PHE A 175 -3.47 5.23 4.85
CA PHE A 175 -3.97 5.92 3.66
C PHE A 175 -5.32 5.37 3.20
N GLU A 176 -5.44 4.05 3.05
CA GLU A 176 -6.67 3.38 2.67
C GLU A 176 -7.78 3.57 3.71
N ILE A 177 -7.45 3.64 5.00
CA ILE A 177 -8.42 3.97 6.06
C ILE A 177 -8.99 5.37 5.84
N THR A 178 -8.16 6.37 5.54
CA THR A 178 -8.63 7.73 5.24
C THR A 178 -9.52 7.75 4.00
N MET A 179 -9.11 7.09 2.90
CA MET A 179 -9.96 6.96 1.72
C MET A 179 -11.33 6.38 2.06
N ARG A 180 -11.35 5.36 2.92
CA ARG A 180 -12.57 4.66 3.31
C ARG A 180 -13.47 5.45 4.26
N LEU A 181 -12.95 6.46 4.96
CA LEU A 181 -13.78 7.42 5.70
C LEU A 181 -14.65 8.26 4.76
N TYR A 182 -14.19 8.51 3.53
CA TYR A 182 -14.99 9.15 2.49
C TYR A 182 -15.96 8.16 1.83
N ASP A 183 -15.48 6.95 1.51
CA ASP A 183 -16.32 5.88 1.00
C ASP A 183 -15.89 4.49 1.49
N PRO A 184 -16.68 3.83 2.36
CA PRO A 184 -16.25 2.57 2.99
C PRO A 184 -16.06 1.38 2.03
N SER A 185 -16.57 1.48 0.79
CA SER A 185 -16.48 0.45 -0.24
C SER A 185 -15.23 0.56 -1.12
N ILE A 186 -14.50 1.68 -1.05
CA ILE A 186 -13.28 1.86 -1.85
C ILE A 186 -12.14 0.99 -1.30
N SER A 187 -11.27 0.58 -2.21
CA SER A 187 -10.01 -0.10 -1.92
C SER A 187 -8.87 0.59 -2.64
N LEU A 188 -7.67 0.59 -2.05
CA LEU A 188 -6.48 1.09 -2.72
C LEU A 188 -6.06 0.10 -3.83
N PRO A 189 -6.05 0.48 -5.11
CA PRO A 189 -5.55 -0.40 -6.18
C PRO A 189 -4.03 -0.49 -6.16
N TYR A 190 -3.47 -1.44 -6.89
CA TYR A 190 -2.03 -1.56 -7.13
C TYR A 190 -1.70 -1.41 -8.62
N TRP A 191 -0.46 -1.00 -8.91
CA TRP A 191 0.10 -1.03 -10.25
C TRP A 191 1.13 -2.17 -10.33
N ASP A 192 0.84 -3.16 -11.16
CA ASP A 192 1.80 -4.21 -11.53
C ASP A 192 2.72 -3.72 -12.66
N SER A 193 3.93 -3.27 -12.31
CA SER A 193 4.90 -2.79 -13.29
C SER A 193 5.51 -3.92 -14.13
N VAL A 194 5.33 -5.20 -13.74
CA VAL A 194 5.78 -6.33 -14.56
C VAL A 194 5.07 -6.37 -15.91
N LEU A 195 3.82 -5.94 -15.97
CA LEU A 195 3.08 -5.85 -17.22
C LEU A 195 3.71 -4.84 -18.19
N ASP A 196 4.17 -3.69 -17.67
CA ASP A 196 4.78 -2.64 -18.47
C ASP A 196 6.21 -2.97 -18.90
N SER A 197 6.89 -3.85 -18.16
CA SER A 197 8.22 -4.37 -18.54
C SER A 197 8.21 -5.21 -19.83
N ARG A 198 7.03 -5.64 -20.27
CA ARG A 198 6.83 -6.47 -21.48
C ARG A 198 6.54 -5.64 -22.73
N ILE A 199 6.36 -4.33 -22.58
CA ILE A 199 6.16 -3.39 -23.70
C ILE A 199 7.54 -2.99 -24.24
N PRO A 200 7.76 -2.88 -25.57
CA PRO A 200 9.05 -2.53 -26.14
C PRO A 200 9.65 -1.25 -25.55
N LYS A 201 8.81 -0.25 -25.31
CA LYS A 201 9.12 0.94 -24.53
C LYS A 201 8.09 1.05 -23.41
N SER A 202 8.51 0.83 -22.17
CA SER A 202 7.62 0.94 -21.01
C SER A 202 7.02 2.34 -20.84
N ALA A 203 7.63 3.35 -21.47
CA ALA A 203 7.09 4.71 -21.52
C ALA A 203 5.79 4.83 -22.32
N ASP A 204 5.54 3.91 -23.26
CA ASP A 204 4.32 3.85 -24.06
C ASP A 204 3.17 3.17 -23.30
N SER A 205 3.34 2.93 -21.99
CA SER A 205 2.28 2.36 -21.16
C SER A 205 1.04 3.24 -21.16
N TYR A 206 -0.12 2.62 -21.41
CA TYR A 206 -1.42 3.30 -21.31
C TYR A 206 -1.70 3.89 -19.92
N LEU A 207 -0.97 3.49 -18.88
CA LEU A 207 -1.03 4.15 -17.57
C LEU A 207 -0.72 5.64 -17.65
N PHE A 208 0.15 6.06 -18.57
CA PHE A 208 0.60 7.44 -18.72
C PHE A 208 -0.20 8.22 -19.79
N SER A 209 -1.39 7.73 -20.14
CA SER A 209 -2.38 8.42 -20.98
C SER A 209 -3.21 9.42 -20.18
N ASN A 210 -3.90 10.30 -20.89
CA ASN A 210 -4.86 11.25 -20.33
C ASN A 210 -5.97 10.55 -19.50
N GLU A 211 -6.43 9.37 -19.94
CA GLU A 211 -7.52 8.63 -19.32
C GLU A 211 -7.12 8.06 -17.94
N LEU A 212 -5.83 7.76 -17.74
CA LEU A 212 -5.32 7.12 -16.52
C LEU A 212 -4.53 8.09 -15.64
N PHE A 213 -3.21 8.19 -15.79
CA PHE A 213 -2.37 9.00 -14.89
C PHE A 213 -1.93 10.35 -15.49
N GLY A 214 -2.52 10.76 -16.61
CA GLY A 214 -2.19 11.98 -17.33
C GLY A 214 -0.92 11.85 -18.16
N GLU A 215 -0.77 12.66 -19.20
CA GLU A 215 0.39 12.81 -20.06
C GLU A 215 1.31 13.94 -19.55
N THR A 216 2.56 13.95 -20.04
CA THR A 216 3.58 14.93 -19.64
C THR A 216 4.01 15.81 -20.81
N ASP A 217 4.11 17.11 -20.58
CA ASP A 217 4.63 18.07 -21.57
C ASP A 217 6.17 18.06 -21.67
N ASN A 218 6.73 18.95 -22.49
CA ASN A 218 8.18 19.10 -22.64
C ASN A 218 8.89 19.55 -21.34
N ASN A 219 8.15 20.14 -20.39
CA ASN A 219 8.64 20.51 -19.07
C ASN A 219 8.47 19.37 -18.04
N GLN A 220 8.11 18.16 -18.50
CA GLN A 220 7.79 16.99 -17.68
C GLN A 220 6.58 17.20 -16.76
N SER A 221 5.77 18.24 -16.97
CA SER A 221 4.60 18.53 -16.14
C SER A 221 3.44 17.64 -16.56
N VAL A 222 2.75 17.03 -15.59
CA VAL A 222 1.52 16.28 -15.88
C VAL A 222 0.40 17.28 -16.14
N ILE A 223 0.00 17.42 -17.41
CA ILE A 223 -0.86 18.51 -17.86
C ILE A 223 -2.34 18.13 -18.02
N ASN A 224 -2.67 16.83 -18.05
CA ASN A 224 -4.05 16.36 -18.17
C ASN A 224 -4.33 15.14 -17.27
N GLY A 225 -5.48 14.50 -17.47
CA GLY A 225 -5.96 13.40 -16.63
C GLY A 225 -6.39 13.80 -15.21
N PRO A 226 -6.73 12.83 -14.36
CA PRO A 226 -7.35 13.05 -13.05
C PRO A 226 -6.43 13.74 -12.02
N TYR A 227 -5.13 13.83 -12.33
CA TYR A 227 -4.10 14.40 -11.44
C TYR A 227 -3.54 15.73 -11.94
N SER A 228 -4.23 16.38 -12.88
CA SER A 228 -3.90 17.73 -13.34
C SER A 228 -5.05 18.71 -13.08
N PRO A 229 -4.78 19.93 -12.59
CA PRO A 229 -3.52 20.34 -11.95
C PRO A 229 -3.47 19.81 -10.50
N TRP A 230 -2.34 19.22 -10.11
CA TRP A 230 -2.05 18.89 -8.71
C TRP A 230 -0.86 19.69 -8.21
N ARG A 231 -1.12 20.63 -7.29
CA ARG A 231 -0.07 21.46 -6.69
C ARG A 231 0.86 20.63 -5.81
N THR A 232 2.18 20.74 -5.94
CA THR A 232 3.12 20.01 -5.09
C THR A 232 3.28 20.69 -3.72
N LEU A 233 3.88 19.98 -2.76
CA LEU A 233 4.19 20.56 -1.44
C LEU A 233 5.20 21.71 -1.52
N GLU A 234 6.01 21.73 -2.57
CA GLU A 234 7.00 22.75 -2.91
C GLU A 234 6.36 23.99 -3.57
N GLY A 235 5.05 23.93 -3.86
CA GLY A 235 4.30 25.04 -4.43
C GLY A 235 4.21 25.06 -5.95
N ASN A 236 4.79 24.07 -6.65
CA ASN A 236 4.67 23.94 -8.10
C ASN A 236 3.21 23.67 -8.48
N GLN A 237 2.74 24.29 -9.57
CA GLN A 237 1.35 24.17 -10.02
C GLN A 237 0.98 22.76 -10.47
N PHE A 238 1.95 22.03 -11.03
CA PHE A 238 1.80 20.67 -11.54
C PHE A 238 2.79 19.72 -10.88
N ILE A 239 2.40 18.46 -10.74
CA ILE A 239 3.34 17.37 -10.51
C ILE A 239 4.20 17.16 -11.76
N THR A 240 5.44 16.71 -11.58
CA THR A 240 6.35 16.41 -12.68
C THR A 240 6.66 14.92 -12.75
N ARG A 241 6.80 14.39 -13.97
CA ARG A 241 7.11 12.98 -14.22
C ARG A 241 7.91 12.84 -15.52
N SER A 242 9.07 12.19 -15.44
CA SER A 242 9.89 11.83 -16.61
C SER A 242 9.73 10.35 -16.95
N VAL A 243 8.69 10.01 -17.70
CA VAL A 243 8.40 8.62 -18.01
C VAL A 243 9.49 8.03 -18.92
N GLY A 244 10.16 6.97 -18.46
CA GLY A 244 11.16 6.24 -19.24
C GLY A 244 12.53 6.92 -19.33
N GLU A 245 12.75 8.04 -18.65
CA GLU A 245 14.06 8.72 -18.63
C GLU A 245 15.11 7.92 -17.85
N SER A 246 14.71 7.26 -16.75
CA SER A 246 15.62 6.46 -15.93
C SER A 246 14.92 5.27 -15.28
N GLY A 247 15.72 4.25 -14.94
CA GLY A 247 15.25 3.01 -14.34
C GLY A 247 14.58 2.05 -15.34
N SER A 248 14.02 0.97 -14.82
CA SER A 248 13.23 0.03 -15.61
C SER A 248 12.11 -0.54 -14.75
N CYS A 249 10.99 -0.93 -15.38
CA CYS A 249 9.95 -1.66 -14.69
C CYS A 249 10.46 -3.02 -14.18
N LEU A 250 9.90 -3.49 -13.07
CA LEU A 250 10.22 -4.82 -12.54
C LEU A 250 9.94 -5.88 -13.59
N LYS A 251 10.80 -6.88 -13.73
CA LYS A 251 10.56 -8.06 -14.56
C LYS A 251 10.15 -9.22 -13.67
N GLN A 252 9.47 -10.21 -14.26
CA GLN A 252 9.09 -11.43 -13.53
C GLN A 252 10.31 -12.08 -12.85
N LYS A 253 11.45 -12.14 -13.54
CA LYS A 253 12.71 -12.64 -12.99
C LYS A 253 13.19 -11.90 -11.74
N ASP A 254 12.88 -10.60 -11.61
CA ASP A 254 13.31 -9.79 -10.46
C ASP A 254 12.46 -10.18 -9.24
N ILE A 255 11.16 -10.42 -9.47
CA ILE A 255 10.25 -10.98 -8.46
C ILE A 255 10.69 -12.38 -8.06
N ASP A 256 10.91 -13.28 -9.02
CA ASP A 256 11.30 -14.67 -8.75
C ASP A 256 12.62 -14.71 -7.98
N THR A 257 13.59 -13.84 -8.33
CA THR A 257 14.86 -13.71 -7.61
C THR A 257 14.65 -13.31 -6.16
N ILE A 258 13.74 -12.37 -5.88
CA ILE A 258 13.46 -11.93 -4.50
C ILE A 258 12.71 -13.02 -3.74
N MET A 259 11.69 -13.63 -4.34
CA MET A 259 10.85 -14.66 -3.71
C MET A 259 11.61 -15.96 -3.42
N ASN A 260 12.65 -16.26 -4.21
CA ASN A 260 13.51 -17.43 -4.00
C ASN A 260 14.63 -17.20 -2.97
N LYS A 261 14.76 -15.99 -2.40
CA LYS A 261 15.73 -15.74 -1.33
C LYS A 261 15.22 -16.32 -0.02
N ASN A 262 16.01 -17.20 0.58
CA ASN A 262 15.67 -17.88 1.84
C ASN A 262 16.31 -17.25 3.10
N GLY A 263 17.16 -16.22 2.93
CA GLY A 263 17.88 -15.58 4.02
C GLY A 263 17.27 -14.24 4.42
N ILE A 264 16.97 -14.04 5.72
CA ILE A 264 16.34 -12.82 6.24
C ILE A 264 17.12 -11.55 5.88
N LEU A 265 18.45 -11.60 5.91
CA LEU A 265 19.31 -10.49 5.50
C LEU A 265 19.22 -10.20 4.00
N ASN A 266 18.93 -11.19 3.17
CA ASN A 266 18.77 -11.00 1.73
C ASN A 266 17.37 -10.47 1.35
N CYS A 267 16.39 -10.68 2.25
CA CYS A 267 15.02 -10.21 2.10
C CYS A 267 14.80 -8.82 2.72
N LEU A 268 15.46 -8.51 3.84
CA LEU A 268 15.28 -7.27 4.60
C LEU A 268 16.50 -6.34 4.54
N GLY A 269 17.67 -6.85 4.18
CA GLY A 269 18.88 -6.06 3.96
C GLY A 269 18.85 -5.47 2.57
N TYR A 270 18.21 -4.31 2.43
CA TYR A 270 18.53 -3.41 1.34
C TYR A 270 19.60 -2.44 1.84
N SER A 271 20.82 -2.60 1.35
CA SER A 271 21.82 -1.54 1.45
C SER A 271 21.38 -0.35 0.61
N THR A 272 21.67 0.85 1.09
CA THR A 272 21.69 2.08 0.29
C THR A 272 22.32 1.82 -1.09
N PRO A 273 21.86 2.48 -2.17
CA PRO A 273 22.55 2.40 -3.45
C PRO A 273 24.03 2.72 -3.21
N LYS A 274 24.93 1.81 -3.62
CA LYS A 274 26.34 2.17 -3.74
C LYS A 274 26.38 3.21 -4.85
N ASP A 275 27.00 4.36 -4.59
CA ASP A 275 27.39 5.27 -5.64
C ASP A 275 28.17 4.45 -6.67
N VAL A 276 27.58 4.27 -7.84
CA VAL A 276 28.31 3.74 -8.99
C VAL A 276 29.15 4.91 -9.44
N ASN A 277 30.40 4.94 -9.01
CA ASN A 277 31.39 5.88 -9.54
C ASN A 277 31.36 5.75 -11.07
N LEU A 278 30.95 6.85 -11.74
CA LEU A 278 31.30 7.12 -13.13
C LEU A 278 32.80 7.42 -13.21
#